data_AF-A0A2V7JC11-F1
#
_entry.id   AF-A0A2V7JC11-F1
#
_cell.length_a   1.000
_cell.length_b   1.000
_cell.length_c   1.000
_cell.angle_alpha   90.00
_cell.angle_beta   90.00
_cell.angle_gamma   90.00
#
_symmetry.space_group_name_H-M   'P 1'
#
loop_
_entity.id
_entity.type
_entity.pdbx_description
1 polymer ?
#
loop_
_entity_poly.entity_id
_entity_poly.type
_entity_poly.pdbx_seq_one_letter_code
_entity_poly.pdbx_strand_id
1 'polypeptide(L)'
;MGVVYHANYLIWFDRARTELMRETGLSYRYDDLVLVRSWVRELASRRVTFGYAVERAATGELLATGVTSLVSLTHQHTLTRIPDHVVDLLKPIPDPVRV
;
A
#
# COMPACT_ATOMS: atom_id res chain seq x y z
N MET A 1 10.76 30.70 1.96
CA MET A 1 11.12 29.35 1.49
C MET A 1 9.89 28.47 1.55
N GLY A 2 9.28 28.19 0.40
CA GLY A 2 8.02 27.47 0.24
C GLY A 2 8.20 25.99 -0.07
N VAL A 3 9.00 25.28 0.73
CA VAL A 3 9.12 23.82 0.64
C VAL A 3 8.29 23.20 1.75
N VAL A 4 7.38 22.32 1.36
CA VAL A 4 6.46 21.64 2.28
C VAL A 4 7.20 20.46 2.91
N TYR A 5 7.07 20.29 4.22
CA TYR A 5 7.61 19.13 4.93
C TYR A 5 7.04 17.82 4.35
N HIS A 6 7.92 16.86 4.06
CA HIS A 6 7.56 15.63 3.32
C HIS A 6 6.40 14.83 3.94
N ALA A 7 6.25 14.85 5.27
CA ALA A 7 5.13 14.16 5.92
C ALA A 7 3.76 14.78 5.59
N ASN A 8 3.70 16.07 5.25
CA ASN A 8 2.44 16.72 4.87
C ASN A 8 1.85 16.16 3.57
N TYR A 9 2.68 15.60 2.67
CA TYR A 9 2.17 14.93 1.46
C TYR A 9 1.31 13.72 1.80
N LEU A 10 1.67 12.95 2.84
CA LEU A 10 0.86 11.80 3.27
C LEU A 10 -0.51 12.23 3.78
N ILE A 11 -0.58 13.34 4.54
CA ILE A 11 -1.83 13.91 5.06
C ILE A 11 -2.71 14.40 3.89
N TRP A 12 -2.11 15.07 2.91
CA TRP A 12 -2.83 15.55 1.74
C TRP A 12 -3.34 14.41 0.86
N PHE A 13 -2.54 13.36 0.65
CA PHE A 13 -2.99 12.17 -0.08
C PHE A 13 -4.12 11.45 0.66
N ASP A 14 -4.04 11.34 1.99
CA ASP A 14 -5.11 10.74 2.79
C ASP A 14 -6.42 11.53 2.70
N ARG A 15 -6.33 12.86 2.78
CA ARG A 15 -7.49 13.74 2.62
C ARG A 15 -8.07 13.66 1.21
N ALA A 16 -7.25 13.74 0.16
CA ALA A 16 -7.72 13.66 -1.22
C ALA A 16 -8.37 12.32 -1.53
N ARG A 17 -7.82 11.21 -1.01
CA ARG A 17 -8.41 9.87 -1.11
C ARG A 17 -9.77 9.81 -0.42
N THR A 18 -9.89 10.37 0.78
CA THR A 18 -11.13 10.38 1.55
C THR A 18 -12.24 11.17 0.82
N GLU A 19 -11.92 12.34 0.28
CA GLU A 19 -12.89 13.13 -0.49
C GLU A 19 -13.30 12.41 -1.79
N LEU A 20 -12.36 11.79 -2.51
CA LEU A 20 -12.66 10.98 -3.70
C LEU A 20 -13.61 9.81 -3.39
N MET A 21 -13.38 9.10 -2.27
CA MET A 21 -14.26 8.02 -1.83
C MET A 21 -15.67 8.51 -1.49
N ARG A 22 -15.76 9.71 -0.90
CA ARG A 22 -17.04 10.34 -0.58
C ARG A 22 -17.84 10.68 -1.85
N GLU A 23 -17.17 11.21 -2.87
CA GLU A 23 -17.78 11.55 -4.15
C GLU A 23 -18.22 10.32 -4.95
N THR A 24 -17.47 9.23 -4.86
CA THR A 24 -17.72 7.98 -5.61
C THR A 24 -18.70 7.02 -4.93
N GLY A 25 -19.18 7.34 -3.72
CA GLY A 25 -20.07 6.47 -2.94
C GLY A 25 -19.38 5.26 -2.30
N LEU A 26 -18.07 5.12 -2.49
CA LEU A 26 -17.21 4.08 -1.88
C LEU A 26 -16.82 4.42 -0.43
N SER A 27 -17.52 5.36 0.21
CA SER A 27 -17.23 5.78 1.57
C SER A 27 -17.50 4.64 2.55
N TYR A 28 -16.51 4.31 3.37
CA TYR A 28 -16.77 3.65 4.64
C TYR A 28 -17.27 4.71 5.64
N ARG A 29 -18.30 4.36 6.39
CA ARG A 29 -18.79 5.17 7.51
C ARG A 29 -17.84 4.97 8.69
N TYR A 30 -17.82 5.96 9.58
CA TYR A 30 -17.16 5.79 10.87
C TYR A 30 -17.70 4.52 11.56
N ASP A 31 -16.81 3.75 12.17
CA ASP A 31 -17.09 2.45 12.82
C ASP A 31 -17.37 1.26 11.87
N ASP A 32 -17.22 1.43 10.55
CA ASP A 32 -17.25 0.29 9.62
C ASP A 32 -15.99 -0.57 9.76
N LEU A 33 -16.20 -1.88 9.95
CA LEU A 33 -15.11 -2.85 9.91
C LEU A 33 -14.61 -3.03 8.47
N VAL A 34 -13.29 -2.90 8.29
CA VAL A 34 -12.60 -3.13 7.01
C VAL A 34 -11.55 -4.24 7.16
N LEU A 35 -11.40 -5.04 6.11
CA LEU A 35 -10.34 -6.03 5.97
C LEU A 35 -9.27 -5.45 5.06
N VAL A 36 -8.04 -5.35 5.58
CA VAL A 36 -6.87 -4.97 4.79
C VAL A 36 -6.11 -6.22 4.40
N ARG A 37 -6.12 -6.56 3.12
CA ARG A 37 -5.29 -7.64 2.55
C ARG A 37 -4.00 -7.02 2.05
N SER A 38 -2.87 -7.67 2.32
CA SER A 38 -1.58 -7.32 1.74
C SER A 38 -0.91 -8.55 1.16
N TRP A 39 -0.19 -8.36 0.05
CA TRP A 39 0.57 -9.42 -0.59
C TRP A 39 1.81 -8.85 -1.28
N VAL A 40 2.79 -9.73 -1.52
CA VAL A 40 3.91 -9.40 -2.40
C VAL A 40 3.37 -9.43 -3.83
N ARG A 41 3.30 -8.28 -4.48
CA ARG A 41 2.85 -8.15 -5.87
C ARG A 41 4.01 -8.38 -6.83
N GLU A 42 5.16 -7.79 -6.52
CA GLU A 42 6.38 -7.95 -7.32
C GLU A 42 7.61 -8.05 -6.40
N LEU A 43 8.56 -8.90 -6.79
CA LEU A 43 9.85 -9.01 -6.12
C LEU A 43 10.96 -8.92 -7.16
N ALA A 44 11.82 -7.92 -6.99
CA ALA A 44 13.04 -7.73 -7.76
C ALA A 44 14.26 -7.85 -6.84
N SER A 45 15.47 -7.82 -7.42
CA SER A 45 16.71 -7.99 -6.63
C SER A 45 16.93 -6.94 -5.53
N ARG A 46 16.36 -5.73 -5.67
CA ARG A 46 16.60 -4.57 -4.78
C ARG A 46 15.32 -3.84 -4.38
N ARG A 47 14.16 -4.33 -4.81
CA ARG A 47 12.86 -3.70 -4.59
C ARG A 47 11.82 -4.78 -4.34
N VAL A 48 10.95 -4.53 -3.38
CA VAL A 48 9.72 -5.30 -3.18
C VAL A 48 8.53 -4.35 -3.34
N THR A 49 7.52 -4.80 -4.07
CA THR A 49 6.26 -4.08 -4.24
C THR A 49 5.17 -4.84 -3.51
N PHE A 50 4.54 -4.21 -2.53
CA PHE A 50 3.38 -4.74 -1.83
C PHE A 50 2.10 -4.20 -2.45
N GLY A 51 1.18 -5.10 -2.78
CA GLY A 51 -0.20 -4.76 -3.12
C GLY A 51 -1.07 -4.74 -1.87
N TYR A 52 -2.08 -3.88 -1.86
CA TYR A 52 -3.06 -3.75 -0.79
C TYR A 52 -4.46 -3.69 -1.37
N ALA A 53 -5.41 -4.34 -0.70
CA ALA A 53 -6.83 -4.20 -0.95
C ALA A 53 -7.54 -3.94 0.38
N VAL A 54 -8.45 -2.97 0.39
CA VAL A 54 -9.31 -2.65 1.52
C VAL A 54 -10.71 -3.06 1.14
N GLU A 55 -11.27 -4.03 1.85
CA GLU A 55 -12.61 -4.56 1.63
C GLU A 55 -13.50 -4.26 2.84
N ARG A 56 -14.78 -3.99 2.62
CA ARG A 56 -15.76 -3.94 3.71
C ARG A 56 -15.93 -5.33 4.30
N ALA A 57 -15.69 -5.49 5.60
CA ALA A 57 -15.71 -6.81 6.23
C ALA A 57 -17.08 -7.52 6.13
N ALA A 58 -18.17 -6.75 6.20
CA ALA A 58 -19.53 -7.29 6.18
C ALA A 58 -19.97 -7.82 4.80
N THR A 59 -19.46 -7.26 3.70
CA THR A 59 -19.96 -7.53 2.34
C THR A 59 -18.89 -8.06 1.38
N GLY A 60 -17.61 -7.92 1.71
CA GLY A 60 -16.50 -8.15 0.79
C GLY A 60 -16.38 -7.11 -0.32
N GLU A 61 -17.14 -6.01 -0.25
CA GLU A 61 -17.07 -4.92 -1.21
C GLU A 61 -15.67 -4.29 -1.22
N LEU A 62 -15.04 -4.22 -2.38
CA LEU A 62 -13.73 -3.57 -2.55
C LEU A 62 -13.91 -2.05 -2.44
N LEU A 63 -13.32 -1.45 -1.41
CA LEU A 63 -13.37 -0.01 -1.15
C LEU A 63 -12.17 0.70 -1.76
N ALA A 64 -10.99 0.08 -1.70
CA ALA A 64 -9.75 0.69 -2.18
C ALA A 64 -8.69 -0.35 -2.56
N THR A 65 -7.83 0.03 -3.49
CA THR A 65 -6.57 -0.67 -3.75
C THR A 65 -5.39 0.28 -3.54
N GLY A 66 -4.24 -0.25 -3.14
CA GLY A 66 -3.02 0.52 -2.94
C GLY A 66 -1.77 -0.29 -3.26
N VAL A 67 -0.66 0.41 -3.47
CA VAL A 67 0.65 -0.21 -3.68
C VAL A 67 1.71 0.55 -2.90
N THR A 68 2.68 -0.16 -2.34
CA THR A 68 3.90 0.43 -1.78
C THR A 68 5.12 -0.26 -2.34
N SER A 69 6.09 0.50 -2.83
CA SER A 69 7.36 -0.01 -3.32
C SER A 69 8.47 0.35 -2.34
N LEU A 70 9.11 -0.66 -1.75
CA LEU A 70 10.24 -0.50 -0.85
C LEU A 70 11.53 -0.88 -1.56
N VAL A 71 12.59 -0.11 -1.31
CA VAL A 71 13.92 -0.36 -1.85
C VAL A 71 14.84 -0.80 -0.73
N SER A 72 15.65 -1.83 -0.98
CA SER A 72 16.61 -2.34 -0.01
C SER A 72 17.81 -1.41 0.10
N LEU A 73 18.07 -0.93 1.32
CA LEU A 73 19.14 -0.02 1.64
C LEU A 73 19.99 -0.60 2.79
N THR A 74 21.28 -0.27 2.80
CA THR A 74 22.12 -0.45 3.99
C THR A 74 21.75 0.62 5.03
N HIS A 75 22.25 0.47 6.26
CA HIS A 75 22.11 1.48 7.32
C HIS A 75 22.76 2.84 6.95
N GLN A 76 23.64 2.86 5.96
CA GLN A 76 24.24 4.08 5.38
C GLN A 76 23.41 4.62 4.20
N HIS A 77 22.17 4.17 4.05
CA HIS A 77 21.23 4.55 2.98
C HIS A 77 21.74 4.26 1.56
N THR A 78 22.64 3.28 1.41
CA THR A 78 23.17 2.86 0.11
C THR A 78 22.35 1.69 -0.45
N LEU A 79 22.06 1.70 -1.75
CA LEU A 79 21.29 0.65 -2.42
C LEU A 79 21.99 -0.71 -2.32
N THR A 80 21.28 -1.74 -1.85
CA THR A 80 21.80 -3.11 -1.75
C THR A 80 20.80 -4.14 -2.25
N ARG A 81 21.27 -5.37 -2.51
CA ARG A 81 20.37 -6.51 -2.80
C ARG A 81 19.52 -6.80 -1.56
N ILE A 82 18.29 -7.27 -1.77
CA ILE A 82 17.50 -7.85 -0.69
C ILE A 82 18.23 -9.12 -0.21
N PRO A 83 18.48 -9.29 1.11
CA PRO A 83 19.13 -10.49 1.62
C PRO A 83 18.36 -11.77 1.24
N ASP A 84 19.07 -12.85 0.93
CA ASP A 84 18.46 -14.08 0.39
C ASP A 84 17.41 -14.67 1.34
N HIS A 85 17.67 -14.69 2.65
CA HIS A 85 16.71 -15.16 3.66
C HIS A 85 15.41 -14.35 3.71
N VAL A 86 15.42 -13.09 3.24
CA VAL A 86 14.21 -12.26 3.11
C VAL A 86 13.49 -12.57 1.81
N VAL A 87 14.24 -12.75 0.71
CA VAL A 87 13.70 -13.16 -0.59
C VAL A 87 12.93 -14.48 -0.46
N ASP A 88 13.46 -15.44 0.28
CA ASP A 88 12.84 -16.76 0.48
C ASP A 88 11.46 -16.69 1.19
N LEU A 89 11.25 -15.65 2.00
CA LEU A 89 9.98 -15.39 2.69
C LEU A 89 8.98 -14.62 1.83
N LEU A 90 9.47 -13.77 0.93
CA LEU A 90 8.64 -12.90 0.08
C LEU A 90 8.22 -13.65 -1.17
N LYS A 91 7.09 -14.35 -1.12
CA LYS A 91 6.55 -15.09 -2.26
C LYS A 91 5.54 -14.24 -3.03
N PRO A 92 5.85 -13.81 -4.27
CA PRO A 92 4.90 -13.03 -5.06
C PRO A 92 3.69 -13.87 -5.44
N ILE A 93 2.51 -13.25 -5.40
CA ILE A 93 1.27 -13.83 -5.92
C ILE A 93 0.58 -12.83 -6.85
N PRO A 94 -0.21 -13.31 -7.84
CA PRO A 94 -1.07 -12.44 -8.63
C PRO A 94 -2.05 -11.67 -7.74
N ASP A 95 -2.54 -10.54 -8.23
CA ASP A 95 -3.51 -9.73 -7.48
C ASP A 95 -4.74 -10.59 -7.11
N PRO A 96 -5.00 -10.82 -5.80
CA PRO A 96 -6.06 -11.71 -5.35
C PRO A 96 -7.45 -11.06 -5.42
N VAL A 97 -7.49 -9.75 -5.66
CA VAL A 97 -8.70 -8.97 -5.89
C VAL A 97 -8.75 -8.57 -7.37
N ARG A 98 -9.95 -8.61 -7.97
CA ARG A 98 -10.14 -8.03 -9.30
C ARG A 98 -10.14 -6.51 -9.16
N VAL A 99 -9.06 -5.89 -9.61
CA VAL A 99 -8.96 -4.44 -9.84
C VAL A 99 -9.65 -4.08 -11.14
#